data_AF-A0AAV6KDS0-F1
#
_entry.id   AF-A0AAV6KDS0-F1
#
_cell.length_a   1.000
_cell.length_b   1.000
_cell.length_c   1.000
_cell.angle_alpha   90.00
_cell.angle_beta   90.00
_cell.angle_gamma   90.00
#
_symmetry.space_group_name_H-M   'P 1'
#
loop_
_entity.id
_entity.type
_entity.pdbx_description
1 polymer ?
#
loop_
_entity_poly.entity_id
_entity_poly.type
_entity_poly.pdbx_seq_one_letter_code
_entity_poly.pdbx_strand_id
1 'polypeptide(L)'
;MSQGENDYEKALQSLTSTIGNNISEGAKKADSFFSSACIYRVPEELRKLKESAYTPRLIAIGPLHRKDKHLQTPMQHVKMSYTNYLLCRLTEGMDAESAAQRKFMVLQDCLAEIKTSLDDAKKCYAEGVALDEEMMLVDGCFILEVLYKFYEKNIPKEEGKKPFSTGGDNGNSKVRKLRASASALSSPL
;
A
#
# COMPACT_ATOMS: atom_id res chain seq x y z
N MET A 1 -18.68 42.18 -55.47
CA MET A 1 -18.88 40.99 -54.61
C MET A 1 -17.56 40.74 -53.94
N SER A 2 -17.51 40.95 -52.62
CA SER A 2 -16.43 41.67 -51.93
C SER A 2 -15.47 40.78 -51.16
N GLN A 3 -14.19 41.18 -51.16
CA GLN A 3 -13.05 40.63 -50.39
C GLN A 3 -13.39 40.19 -48.95
N GLY A 4 -14.31 40.90 -48.27
CA GLY A 4 -14.71 40.62 -46.88
C GLY A 4 -15.56 39.36 -46.66
N GLU A 5 -16.25 38.82 -47.67
CA GLU A 5 -16.95 37.52 -47.55
C GLU A 5 -15.94 36.36 -47.50
N ASN A 6 -14.85 36.47 -48.27
CA ASN A 6 -13.78 35.47 -48.33
C ASN A 6 -12.96 35.43 -47.03
N ASP A 7 -12.74 36.59 -46.40
CA ASP A 7 -12.01 36.67 -45.13
C ASP A 7 -12.81 36.08 -43.97
N TYR A 8 -14.13 36.28 -43.97
CA TYR A 8 -15.03 35.67 -42.99
C TYR A 8 -15.09 34.14 -43.12
N GLU A 9 -15.19 33.64 -44.35
CA GLU A 9 -15.26 32.20 -44.64
C GLU A 9 -13.95 31.48 -44.25
N LYS A 10 -12.80 32.11 -44.52
CA LYS A 10 -11.48 31.61 -44.05
C LYS A 10 -11.37 31.60 -42.53
N ALA A 11 -11.84 32.65 -41.85
CA ALA A 11 -11.83 32.72 -40.39
C ALA A 11 -12.69 31.61 -39.77
N LEU A 12 -13.89 31.38 -40.32
CA LEU A 12 -14.76 30.27 -39.92
C LEU A 12 -14.11 28.90 -40.13
N GLN A 13 -13.44 28.69 -41.26
CA GLN A 13 -12.78 27.42 -41.56
C GLN A 13 -11.59 27.16 -40.63
N SER A 14 -10.81 28.21 -40.32
CA SER A 14 -9.73 28.16 -39.34
C SER A 14 -10.25 27.82 -37.95
N LEU A 15 -11.28 28.53 -37.48
CA LEU A 15 -11.89 28.28 -36.17
C LEU A 15 -12.47 26.86 -36.07
N THR A 16 -13.16 26.40 -37.11
CA THR A 16 -13.73 25.04 -37.16
C THR A 16 -12.65 23.98 -37.06
N SER A 17 -11.52 24.18 -37.76
CA SER A 17 -10.37 23.27 -37.68
C SER A 17 -9.74 23.26 -36.29
N THR A 18 -9.57 24.43 -35.66
CA THR A 18 -9.05 24.53 -34.29
C THR A 18 -9.97 23.84 -33.28
N ILE A 19 -11.27 24.08 -33.34
CA ILE A 19 -12.24 23.45 -32.44
C ILE A 19 -12.27 21.94 -32.66
N GLY A 20 -12.29 21.48 -33.92
CA GLY A 20 -12.25 20.06 -34.26
C GLY A 20 -11.02 19.35 -33.69
N ASN A 21 -9.84 19.97 -33.81
CA ASN A 21 -8.61 19.45 -33.22
C ASN A 21 -8.67 19.39 -31.69
N ASN A 22 -9.15 20.44 -31.03
CA ASN A 22 -9.28 20.47 -29.57
C ASN A 22 -10.26 19.39 -29.06
N ILE A 23 -11.37 19.16 -29.76
CA ILE A 23 -12.33 18.10 -29.43
C ILE A 23 -11.66 16.72 -29.59
N SER A 24 -10.95 16.49 -30.69
CA SER A 24 -10.25 15.22 -30.93
C SER A 24 -9.16 14.96 -29.90
N GLU A 25 -8.36 15.97 -29.55
CA GLU A 25 -7.36 15.87 -28.48
C GLU A 25 -7.99 15.61 -27.12
N GLY A 26 -9.09 16.30 -26.79
CA GLY A 26 -9.84 16.10 -25.57
C GLY A 26 -10.36 14.67 -25.44
N ALA A 27 -10.92 14.11 -26.51
CA ALA A 27 -11.38 12.73 -26.56
C ALA A 27 -10.23 11.72 -26.34
N LYS A 28 -9.11 11.88 -27.05
CA LYS A 28 -7.92 11.00 -26.88
C LYS A 28 -7.33 11.08 -25.47
N LYS A 29 -7.29 12.28 -24.88
CA LYS A 29 -6.84 12.48 -23.50
C LYS A 29 -7.78 11.78 -22.51
N ALA A 30 -9.10 11.89 -22.70
CA ALA A 30 -10.08 11.19 -21.87
C ALA A 30 -9.91 9.66 -21.95
N ASP A 31 -9.82 9.09 -23.15
CA ASP A 31 -9.62 7.65 -23.33
C ASP A 31 -8.33 7.15 -22.69
N SER A 32 -7.22 7.89 -22.85
CA SER A 32 -5.94 7.58 -22.21
C SER A 32 -6.01 7.66 -20.68
N PHE A 33 -6.70 8.68 -20.15
CA PHE A 33 -6.80 8.93 -18.71
C PHE A 33 -7.71 7.91 -18.00
N PHE A 34 -8.84 7.57 -18.61
CA PHE A 34 -9.83 6.66 -18.02
C PHE A 34 -9.57 5.17 -18.29
N SER A 35 -8.75 4.82 -19.29
CA SER A 35 -8.50 3.41 -19.61
C SER A 35 -7.61 2.66 -18.61
N SER A 36 -6.84 3.36 -17.77
CA SER A 36 -5.89 2.75 -16.83
C SER A 36 -6.09 3.11 -15.36
N ALA A 37 -6.84 4.18 -15.06
CA ALA A 37 -7.13 4.57 -13.69
C ALA A 37 -8.09 3.58 -13.03
N CYS A 38 -7.79 3.19 -11.79
CA CYS A 38 -8.65 2.32 -10.97
C CYS A 38 -8.78 2.81 -9.52
N ILE A 39 -8.05 3.87 -9.14
CA ILE A 39 -8.06 4.50 -7.82
C ILE A 39 -8.53 5.95 -8.01
N TYR A 40 -9.68 6.27 -7.40
CA TYR A 40 -10.33 7.57 -7.53
C TYR A 40 -10.50 8.22 -6.17
N ARG A 41 -10.41 9.55 -6.11
CA ARG A 41 -10.94 10.28 -4.95
C ARG A 41 -12.45 10.14 -4.92
N VAL A 42 -12.96 10.10 -3.70
CA VAL A 42 -14.41 10.15 -3.45
C VAL A 42 -14.91 11.53 -3.88
N PRO A 43 -15.96 11.62 -4.72
CA PRO A 43 -16.57 12.89 -5.10
C PRO A 43 -16.93 13.76 -3.88
N GLU A 44 -16.72 15.07 -4.00
CA GLU A 44 -16.87 16.04 -2.92
C GLU A 44 -18.29 16.01 -2.32
N GLU A 45 -19.30 15.83 -3.15
CA GLU A 45 -20.71 15.73 -2.74
C GLU A 45 -20.95 14.52 -1.84
N LEU A 46 -20.38 13.36 -2.18
CA LEU A 46 -20.46 12.17 -1.34
C LEU A 46 -19.65 12.35 -0.06
N ARG A 47 -18.48 12.98 -0.16
CA ARG A 47 -17.62 13.25 0.99
C ARG A 47 -18.30 14.17 2.00
N LYS A 48 -19.02 15.20 1.55
CA LYS A 48 -19.79 16.12 2.40
C LYS A 48 -20.89 15.45 3.20
N LEU A 49 -21.49 14.38 2.68
CA LEU A 49 -22.52 13.61 3.41
C LEU A 49 -21.95 12.92 4.65
N LYS A 50 -20.71 12.40 4.57
CA LYS A 50 -20.05 11.72 5.69
C LYS A 50 -18.53 11.73 5.55
N GLU A 51 -17.90 12.86 5.87
CA GLU A 51 -16.47 13.04 5.67
C GLU A 51 -15.61 12.00 6.43
N SER A 52 -16.04 11.63 7.63
CA SER A 52 -15.34 10.65 8.47
C SER A 52 -15.31 9.23 7.90
N ALA A 53 -16.20 8.89 6.96
CA ALA A 53 -16.17 7.60 6.27
C ALA A 53 -15.08 7.53 5.20
N TYR A 54 -14.62 8.69 4.71
CA TYR A 54 -13.67 8.81 3.60
C TYR A 54 -12.34 9.45 4.04
N THR A 55 -12.16 9.62 5.35
CA THR A 55 -10.94 10.18 5.92
C THR A 55 -10.27 9.10 6.76
N PRO A 56 -9.04 8.67 6.41
CA PRO A 56 -8.31 7.74 7.25
C PRO A 56 -8.15 8.31 8.65
N ARG A 57 -8.28 7.45 9.65
CA ARG A 57 -8.27 7.84 11.06
C ARG A 57 -6.93 7.68 11.75
N LEU A 58 -6.12 6.72 11.28
CA LEU A 58 -4.94 6.25 12.02
C LEU A 58 -3.66 6.32 11.18
N ILE A 59 -3.70 5.76 9.98
CA ILE A 59 -2.54 5.57 9.12
C ILE A 59 -2.93 5.99 7.70
N ALA A 60 -2.03 6.71 7.04
CA ALA A 60 -2.12 6.97 5.61
C ALA A 60 -1.55 5.77 4.84
N ILE A 61 -2.32 5.31 3.84
CA ILE A 61 -1.88 4.31 2.86
C ILE A 61 -1.97 4.98 1.49
N GLY A 62 -0.88 4.94 0.74
CA GLY A 62 -0.76 5.59 -0.55
C GLY A 62 -0.65 7.12 -0.46
N PRO A 63 -0.63 7.78 -1.63
CA PRO A 63 -0.27 9.18 -1.76
C PRO A 63 -1.40 10.14 -1.37
N LEU A 64 -2.66 9.72 -1.48
CA LEU A 64 -3.82 10.60 -1.38
C LEU A 64 -3.94 11.30 -0.01
N HIS A 65 -3.48 10.63 1.05
CA HIS A 65 -3.55 11.09 2.44
C HIS A 65 -2.17 11.23 3.10
N ARG A 66 -1.06 11.06 2.35
CA ARG A 66 0.30 11.06 2.93
C ARG A 66 0.62 12.37 3.65
N LYS A 67 0.13 13.50 3.12
CA LYS A 67 0.42 14.84 3.62
C LYS A 67 -0.61 15.35 4.64
N ASP A 68 -1.60 14.54 4.99
CA ASP A 68 -2.63 14.93 5.94
C ASP A 68 -2.00 15.09 7.33
N LYS A 69 -2.14 16.28 7.91
CA LYS A 69 -1.49 16.64 9.18
C LYS A 69 -1.98 15.76 10.33
N HIS A 70 -3.26 15.39 10.35
CA HIS A 70 -3.83 14.53 11.39
C HIS A 70 -3.33 13.09 11.32
N LEU A 71 -2.67 12.69 10.23
CA LEU A 71 -2.05 11.38 10.06
C LEU A 71 -0.54 11.38 10.32
N GLN A 72 0.07 12.54 10.60
CA GLN A 72 1.47 12.65 11.04
C GLN A 72 1.59 12.31 12.53
N THR A 73 1.13 11.13 12.90
CA THR A 73 1.10 10.63 14.27
C THR A 73 2.16 9.55 14.46
N PRO A 74 2.46 9.15 15.71
CA PRO A 74 3.33 8.00 15.98
C PRO A 74 2.88 6.69 15.29
N MET A 75 1.66 6.63 14.76
CA MET A 75 1.18 5.46 14.03
C MET A 75 1.88 5.24 12.69
N GLN A 76 2.51 6.27 12.13
CA GLN A 76 3.40 6.09 10.98
C GLN A 76 4.66 5.29 11.36
N HIS A 77 5.18 5.44 12.58
CA HIS A 77 6.29 4.60 13.06
C HIS A 77 5.84 3.16 13.32
N VAL A 78 4.61 2.96 13.79
CA VAL A 78 4.03 1.61 13.92
C VAL A 78 3.88 0.97 12.53
N LYS A 79 3.48 1.73 11.51
CA LYS A 79 3.49 1.24 10.13
C LYS A 79 4.89 0.75 9.71
N MET A 80 5.94 1.54 9.95
CA MET A 80 7.33 1.12 9.70
C MET A 80 7.76 -0.11 10.52
N SER A 81 7.27 -0.24 11.76
CA SER A 81 7.56 -1.42 12.59
C SER A 81 7.03 -2.72 11.98
N TYR A 82 5.92 -2.66 11.24
CA TYR A 82 5.37 -3.82 10.53
C TYR A 82 6.26 -4.26 9.37
N THR A 83 6.89 -3.32 8.66
CA THR A 83 7.94 -3.64 7.69
C THR A 83 9.08 -4.40 8.36
N ASN A 84 9.55 -3.92 9.51
CA ASN A 84 10.60 -4.63 10.26
C ASN A 84 10.13 -6.02 10.75
N TYR A 85 8.89 -6.16 11.21
CA TYR A 85 8.35 -7.47 11.60
C TYR A 85 8.33 -8.45 10.43
N LEU A 86 7.85 -8.02 9.25
CA LEU A 86 7.85 -8.86 8.06
C LEU A 86 9.26 -9.32 7.69
N LEU A 87 10.22 -8.40 7.70
CA LEU A 87 11.62 -8.69 7.44
C LEU A 87 12.23 -9.65 8.48
N CYS A 88 11.89 -9.48 9.76
CA CYS A 88 12.33 -10.40 10.82
C CYS A 88 11.80 -11.82 10.61
N ARG A 89 10.57 -11.98 10.10
CA ARG A 89 10.01 -13.31 9.77
C ARG A 89 10.80 -14.00 8.67
N LEU A 90 11.28 -13.25 7.67
CA LEU A 90 12.08 -13.79 6.56
C LEU A 90 13.47 -14.27 7.01
N THR A 91 13.93 -13.83 8.18
CA THR A 91 15.27 -14.14 8.71
C THR A 91 15.21 -14.91 10.03
N GLU A 92 14.08 -15.55 10.33
CA GLU A 92 13.93 -16.34 11.55
C GLU A 92 14.93 -17.51 11.56
N GLY A 93 15.65 -17.67 12.67
CA GLY A 93 16.67 -18.72 12.82
C GLY A 93 18.04 -18.40 12.19
N MET A 94 18.21 -17.25 11.53
CA MET A 94 19.51 -16.79 11.05
C MET A 94 20.30 -16.09 12.18
N ASP A 95 21.63 -16.13 12.10
CA ASP A 95 22.48 -15.28 12.94
C ASP A 95 22.32 -13.79 12.56
N ALA A 96 22.77 -12.90 13.43
CA ALA A 96 22.53 -11.46 13.28
C ALA A 96 23.14 -10.87 11.99
N GLU A 97 24.31 -11.36 11.57
CA GLU A 97 25.01 -10.87 10.39
C GLU A 97 24.30 -11.32 9.11
N SER A 98 24.03 -12.63 9.02
CA SER A 98 23.26 -13.21 7.90
C SER A 98 21.87 -12.60 7.78
N ALA A 99 21.19 -12.37 8.92
CA ALA A 99 19.88 -11.72 8.94
C ALA A 99 19.95 -10.29 8.41
N ALA A 100 20.93 -9.49 8.85
CA ALA A 100 21.11 -8.12 8.38
C ALA A 100 21.37 -8.08 6.86
N GLN A 101 22.26 -8.94 6.37
CA GLN A 101 22.58 -9.03 4.95
C GLN A 101 21.35 -9.45 4.13
N ARG A 102 20.59 -10.45 4.60
CA ARG A 102 19.38 -10.92 3.91
C ARG A 102 18.32 -9.83 3.84
N LYS A 103 18.09 -9.09 4.93
CA LYS A 103 17.14 -7.97 4.96
C LYS A 103 17.54 -6.89 3.97
N PHE A 104 18.82 -6.54 3.93
CA PHE A 104 19.34 -5.55 2.99
C PHE A 104 19.09 -5.95 1.54
N MET A 105 19.42 -7.20 1.18
CA MET A 105 19.19 -7.71 -0.19
C MET A 105 17.70 -7.67 -0.57
N VAL A 106 16.81 -8.14 0.31
CA VAL A 106 15.36 -8.11 0.05
C VAL A 106 14.86 -6.68 -0.16
N LEU A 107 15.30 -5.74 0.68
CA LEU A 107 14.93 -4.33 0.54
C LEU A 107 15.44 -3.75 -0.79
N GLN A 108 16.67 -4.10 -1.18
CA GLN A 108 17.24 -3.66 -2.45
C GLN A 108 16.44 -4.19 -3.65
N ASP A 109 16.08 -5.48 -3.64
CA ASP A 109 15.27 -6.11 -4.68
C ASP A 109 13.89 -5.46 -4.77
N CYS A 110 13.22 -5.26 -3.63
CA CYS A 110 11.92 -4.58 -3.59
C CYS A 110 12.00 -3.15 -4.12
N LEU A 111 13.03 -2.38 -3.76
CA LEU A 111 13.21 -1.02 -4.24
C LEU A 111 13.49 -0.97 -5.75
N ALA A 112 14.25 -1.93 -6.28
CA ALA A 112 14.49 -2.03 -7.72
C ALA A 112 13.18 -2.28 -8.49
N GLU A 113 12.34 -3.19 -8.00
CA GLU A 113 11.05 -3.52 -8.62
C GLU A 113 10.02 -2.38 -8.48
N ILE A 114 10.01 -1.70 -7.32
CA ILE A 114 9.13 -0.54 -7.12
C ILE A 114 9.50 0.57 -8.11
N LYS A 115 10.79 0.82 -8.34
CA LYS A 115 11.24 1.85 -9.29
C LYS A 115 10.77 1.59 -10.71
N THR A 116 10.83 0.35 -11.19
CA THR A 116 10.36 0.00 -12.53
C THR A 116 8.84 0.11 -12.65
N SER A 117 8.12 -0.15 -11.55
CA SER A 117 6.65 -0.13 -11.50
C SER A 117 6.03 1.24 -11.19
N LEU A 118 6.83 2.24 -10.82
CA LEU A 118 6.33 3.49 -10.22
C LEU A 118 5.46 4.31 -11.19
N ASP A 119 5.83 4.36 -12.47
CA ASP A 119 5.05 5.09 -13.47
C ASP A 119 3.74 4.39 -13.83
N ASP A 120 3.71 3.06 -13.83
CA ASP A 120 2.47 2.30 -14.02
C ASP A 120 1.56 2.44 -12.80
N ALA A 121 2.12 2.41 -11.59
CA ALA A 121 1.37 2.67 -10.36
C ALA A 121 0.74 4.07 -10.33
N LYS A 122 1.42 5.10 -10.88
CA LYS A 122 0.82 6.45 -11.00
C LYS A 122 -0.41 6.44 -11.91
N LYS A 123 -0.39 5.69 -13.01
CA LYS A 123 -1.52 5.59 -13.96
C LYS A 123 -2.77 4.98 -13.31
N CYS A 124 -2.60 4.18 -12.26
CA CYS A 124 -3.73 3.65 -11.50
C CYS A 124 -4.52 4.75 -10.76
N TYR A 125 -3.95 5.94 -10.53
CA TYR A 125 -4.65 7.05 -9.89
C TYR A 125 -5.29 7.96 -10.93
N ALA A 126 -6.57 8.27 -10.74
CA ALA A 126 -7.31 9.21 -11.56
C ALA A 126 -6.92 10.68 -11.35
N GLU A 127 -5.91 10.96 -10.52
CA GLU A 127 -5.34 12.29 -10.35
C GLU A 127 -3.82 12.20 -10.38
N GLY A 128 -3.15 13.31 -10.74
CA GLY A 128 -1.70 13.37 -10.71
C GLY A 128 -1.18 13.24 -9.28
N VAL A 129 -0.60 12.09 -8.94
CA VAL A 129 -0.04 11.81 -7.61
C VAL A 129 1.49 11.77 -7.63
N ALA A 130 2.09 12.19 -6.53
CA ALA A 130 3.50 11.96 -6.25
C ALA A 130 3.63 10.66 -5.45
N LEU A 131 4.17 9.63 -6.09
CA LEU A 131 4.60 8.39 -5.44
C LEU A 131 6.09 8.48 -5.11
N ASP A 132 6.48 7.94 -3.96
CA ASP A 132 7.86 7.68 -3.57
C ASP A 132 8.05 6.22 -3.20
N GLU A 133 9.26 5.72 -3.43
CA GLU A 133 9.60 4.32 -3.27
C GLU A 133 9.48 3.86 -1.82
N GLU A 134 9.86 4.73 -0.88
CA GLU A 134 9.72 4.47 0.55
C GLU A 134 8.25 4.26 0.93
N MET A 135 7.33 5.10 0.42
CA MET A 135 5.89 4.94 0.58
C MET A 135 5.43 3.55 0.16
N MET A 136 5.74 3.20 -1.09
CA MET A 136 5.22 1.99 -1.72
C MET A 136 5.73 0.75 -0.99
N LEU A 137 7.00 0.79 -0.59
CA LEU A 137 7.64 -0.29 0.17
C LEU A 137 7.01 -0.43 1.56
N VAL A 138 6.95 0.66 2.33
CA VAL A 138 6.45 0.63 3.71
C VAL A 138 4.96 0.29 3.75
N ASP A 139 4.17 0.87 2.86
CA ASP A 139 2.72 0.61 2.79
C ASP A 139 2.43 -0.82 2.33
N GLY A 140 3.16 -1.31 1.33
CA GLY A 140 3.06 -2.69 0.85
C GLY A 140 3.43 -3.69 1.94
N CYS A 141 4.57 -3.51 2.59
CA CYS A 141 4.99 -4.38 3.70
C CYS A 141 4.03 -4.32 4.89
N PHE A 142 3.47 -3.14 5.21
CA PHE A 142 2.46 -3.00 6.25
C PHE A 142 1.21 -3.82 5.93
N ILE A 143 0.67 -3.70 4.71
CA ILE A 143 -0.52 -4.48 4.28
C ILE A 143 -0.23 -5.97 4.37
N LEU A 144 0.90 -6.42 3.82
CA LEU A 144 1.29 -7.83 3.85
C LEU A 144 1.39 -8.36 5.29
N GLU A 145 2.10 -7.67 6.18
CA GLU A 145 2.25 -8.11 7.57
C GLU A 145 0.92 -8.09 8.35
N VAL A 146 0.04 -7.11 8.10
CA VAL A 146 -1.30 -7.10 8.68
C VAL A 146 -2.08 -8.34 8.25
N LEU A 147 -2.04 -8.68 6.95
CA LEU A 147 -2.72 -9.86 6.41
C LEU A 147 -2.11 -11.16 6.96
N TYR A 148 -0.78 -11.26 7.05
CA TYR A 148 -0.11 -12.42 7.66
C TYR A 148 -0.52 -12.62 9.11
N LYS A 149 -0.43 -11.56 9.95
CA LYS A 149 -0.84 -11.62 11.35
C LYS A 149 -2.33 -11.96 11.50
N PHE A 150 -3.18 -11.49 10.58
CA PHE A 150 -4.59 -11.84 10.57
C PHE A 150 -4.77 -13.33 10.25
N TYR A 151 -4.12 -13.84 9.22
CA TYR A 151 -4.20 -15.25 8.85
C TYR A 151 -3.73 -16.16 9.98
N GLU A 152 -2.54 -15.92 10.56
CA GLU A 152 -1.99 -16.76 11.63
C GLU A 152 -2.88 -16.86 12.88
N LYS A 153 -3.56 -15.78 13.24
CA LYS A 153 -4.49 -15.77 14.38
C LYS A 153 -5.75 -16.61 14.13
N ASN A 154 -6.13 -16.79 12.86
CA ASN A 154 -7.35 -17.46 12.44
C ASN A 154 -7.12 -18.89 11.96
N ILE A 155 -5.87 -19.39 11.91
CA ILE A 155 -5.62 -20.81 11.69
C ILE A 155 -6.12 -21.61 12.90
N PRO A 156 -7.02 -22.59 12.73
CA PRO A 156 -7.38 -23.51 13.79
C PRO A 156 -6.12 -24.19 14.29
N LYS A 157 -5.75 -23.97 15.56
CA LYS A 157 -4.67 -24.73 16.17
C LYS A 157 -5.19 -26.16 16.30
N GLU A 158 -4.67 -27.10 15.51
CA GLU A 158 -4.95 -28.51 15.76
C GLU A 158 -4.55 -28.82 17.20
N GLU A 159 -5.56 -29.11 18.03
CA GLU A 159 -5.33 -29.60 19.39
C GLU A 159 -4.56 -30.91 19.28
N GLY A 160 -3.44 -30.97 20.00
CA GLY A 160 -2.38 -31.93 19.76
C GLY A 160 -2.87 -33.36 19.58
N LYS A 161 -2.50 -33.98 18.45
CA LYS A 161 -2.31 -35.42 18.42
C LYS A 161 -1.32 -35.77 19.53
N LYS A 162 -1.83 -36.36 20.61
CA LYS A 162 -0.99 -37.03 21.62
C LYS A 162 -0.02 -37.95 20.85
N PRO A 163 1.30 -37.87 21.09
CA PRO A 163 2.19 -38.84 20.49
C PRO A 163 1.76 -40.23 20.95
N PHE A 164 1.66 -41.11 19.96
CA PHE A 164 1.35 -42.52 20.11
C PHE A 164 2.24 -43.11 21.22
N SER A 165 1.61 -43.62 22.27
CA SER A 165 2.28 -44.29 23.38
C SER A 165 2.85 -45.62 22.89
N THR A 166 4.12 -45.66 22.49
CA THR A 166 4.89 -46.92 22.51
C THR A 166 5.63 -46.99 23.82
N GLY A 167 5.23 -47.94 24.66
CA GLY A 167 5.93 -48.29 25.89
C GLY A 167 7.37 -48.72 25.60
N GLY A 168 8.28 -48.33 26.49
CA GLY A 168 9.70 -48.63 26.39
C GLY A 168 10.49 -47.77 27.36
N ASP A 169 10.68 -48.29 28.57
CA ASP A 169 11.34 -47.74 29.73
C ASP A 169 12.83 -47.42 29.54
N ASN A 170 13.27 -46.21 29.95
CA ASN A 170 14.39 -45.96 30.89
C ASN A 170 15.12 -44.62 30.67
N GLY A 171 15.30 -43.87 31.77
CA GLY A 171 16.54 -43.12 31.99
C GLY A 171 16.58 -41.61 31.67
N ASN A 172 16.04 -40.82 32.60
CA ASN A 172 16.70 -39.61 33.15
C ASN A 172 17.02 -38.42 32.21
N SER A 173 16.23 -37.34 32.31
CA SER A 173 16.66 -36.07 32.93
C SER A 173 15.97 -34.81 32.36
N LYS A 174 15.47 -34.02 33.30
CA LYS A 174 15.32 -32.55 33.32
C LYS A 174 14.40 -31.84 32.30
N VAL A 175 13.16 -31.66 32.77
CA VAL A 175 12.39 -30.40 32.87
C VAL A 175 12.39 -29.46 31.65
N ARG A 176 11.35 -29.59 30.83
CA ARG A 176 10.77 -28.46 30.08
C ARG A 176 9.88 -27.65 31.01
N LYS A 177 10.22 -26.39 31.26
CA LYS A 177 9.24 -25.36 31.62
C LYS A 177 9.84 -24.00 31.31
N LEU A 178 9.27 -23.31 30.33
CA LEU A 178 9.04 -21.85 30.33
C LEU A 178 8.32 -21.50 29.01
N ARG A 179 6.98 -21.46 29.11
CA ARG A 179 6.12 -20.73 28.17
C ARG A 179 5.36 -19.71 29.02
N ALA A 180 5.13 -18.55 28.40
CA ALA A 180 4.20 -17.50 28.80
C ALA A 180 4.65 -16.53 29.92
N SER A 181 5.04 -15.33 29.49
CA SER A 181 4.82 -14.01 30.10
C SER A 181 5.30 -13.01 29.02
N ALA A 182 4.47 -12.21 28.37
CA ALA A 182 3.68 -11.16 29.00
C ALA A 182 2.46 -10.78 28.14
N SER A 183 1.28 -10.96 28.73
CA SER A 183 0.17 -10.03 28.54
C SER A 183 -0.44 -9.76 29.91
N ALA A 184 -0.73 -8.48 30.14
CA ALA A 184 -1.52 -7.88 31.21
C ALA A 184 -0.75 -7.04 32.26
N LEU A 185 -1.35 -5.87 32.47
CA LEU A 185 -1.21 -4.88 33.56
C LEU A 185 -0.10 -3.83 33.31
N SER A 186 -0.37 -2.52 33.24
CA SER A 186 -1.42 -1.75 33.93
C SER A 186 -1.78 -0.44 33.21
N SER A 187 -3.08 -0.17 33.07
CA SER A 187 -3.66 1.09 33.54
C SER A 187 -4.24 0.79 34.93
N PRO A 188 -4.21 1.72 35.90
CA PRO A 188 -5.27 2.73 35.98
C PRO A 188 -4.84 4.11 36.57
N LEU A 189 -5.31 5.19 35.93
CA LEU A 189 -6.22 6.23 36.44
C LEU A 189 -6.39 7.30 35.35
#